data_AF-A0AAV0UDX8-F1
#
_entry.id   AF-A0AAV0UDX8-F1
#
_cell.length_a   1.000
_cell.length_b   1.000
_cell.length_c   1.000
_cell.angle_alpha   90.00
_cell.angle_beta   90.00
_cell.angle_gamma   90.00
#
_symmetry.space_group_name_H-M   'P 1'
#
loop_
_entity.id
_entity.type
_entity.pdbx_description
1 polymer ?
#
loop_
_entity_poly.entity_id
_entity_poly.type
_entity_poly.pdbx_seq_one_letter_code
_entity_poly.pdbx_strand_id
1 'polypeptide(L)'
;MVVEPQRSFRLHVSRVFRVRSLADFMRDGGVWPSRQDFVQRHIDFTLGSVLPGRQAQWLRMLYVEATQIVARLGAKHMVVQPESSRRHPLPYLGSSSGDKPPTKQHPMTIHSQRFDMGIIRTYVKYSKHLQKILLPVFADLHFRLAFRLLPVRSRFWFLEAANPSIGICVRVGCGAIETEQHLVFDCTLAVQLWEHAHRLMSPFFRLRATW
;
A
#
# COMPACT_ATOMS: atom_id res chain seq x y z
N MET A 1 -4.83 -28.63 2.04
CA MET A 1 -3.88 -27.51 2.13
C MET A 1 -3.75 -27.12 3.59
N VAL A 2 -2.58 -27.33 4.21
CA VAL A 2 -2.33 -26.89 5.59
C VAL A 2 -2.26 -25.37 5.58
N VAL A 3 -3.25 -24.72 6.19
CA VAL A 3 -3.27 -23.25 6.29
C VAL A 3 -2.05 -22.84 7.12
N GLU A 4 -1.27 -21.91 6.59
CA GLU A 4 -0.08 -21.39 7.27
C GLU A 4 -0.47 -20.95 8.70
N PRO A 5 0.22 -21.44 9.75
CA PRO A 5 -0.23 -21.28 11.14
C PRO A 5 -0.47 -19.82 11.54
N GLN A 6 0.32 -18.90 10.96
CA GLN A 6 0.19 -17.46 11.19
C GLN A 6 -1.09 -16.87 10.58
N ARG A 7 -1.52 -17.36 9.40
CA ARG A 7 -2.76 -16.92 8.75
C ARG A 7 -3.97 -17.37 9.55
N SER A 8 -3.98 -18.62 10.01
CA SER A 8 -5.03 -19.15 10.89
C SER A 8 -5.11 -18.35 12.19
N PHE A 9 -3.97 -18.01 12.79
CA PHE A 9 -3.91 -17.20 13.99
C PHE A 9 -4.41 -15.75 13.79
N ARG A 10 -4.05 -15.09 12.69
CA ARG A 10 -4.56 -13.74 12.38
C ARG A 10 -6.09 -13.74 12.21
N LEU A 11 -6.64 -14.75 11.54
CA LEU A 11 -8.09 -14.93 11.42
C LEU A 11 -8.75 -15.18 12.79
N HIS A 12 -8.12 -16.00 13.63
CA HIS A 12 -8.56 -16.22 15.01
C HIS A 12 -8.63 -14.91 15.80
N VAL A 13 -7.54 -14.13 15.79
CA VAL A 13 -7.48 -12.82 16.46
C VAL A 13 -8.59 -11.89 15.97
N SER A 14 -8.82 -11.81 14.65
CA SER A 14 -9.89 -10.96 14.11
C SER A 14 -11.29 -11.36 14.57
N ARG A 15 -11.55 -12.67 14.73
CA ARG A 15 -12.85 -13.19 15.16
C ARG A 15 -13.07 -13.02 16.66
N VAL A 16 -12.09 -13.44 17.47
CA VAL A 16 -12.20 -13.43 18.95
C VAL A 16 -12.20 -12.02 19.50
N PHE A 17 -11.29 -11.17 19.00
CA PHE A 17 -11.17 -9.78 19.46
C PHE A 17 -12.00 -8.80 18.62
N ARG A 18 -12.85 -9.30 17.72
CA ARG A 18 -13.77 -8.53 16.86
C ARG A 18 -13.10 -7.39 16.08
N VAL A 19 -11.86 -7.60 15.66
CA VAL A 19 -11.09 -6.62 14.88
C VAL A 19 -11.64 -6.57 13.44
N ARG A 20 -12.22 -5.43 13.06
CA ARG A 20 -12.77 -5.18 11.72
C ARG A 20 -11.93 -4.17 10.94
N SER A 21 -11.17 -3.34 11.64
CA SER A 21 -10.38 -2.24 11.10
C SER A 21 -9.16 -1.94 11.98
N LEU A 22 -8.24 -1.10 11.50
CA LEU A 22 -7.12 -0.63 12.32
C LEU A 22 -7.58 0.21 13.52
N ALA A 23 -8.74 0.86 13.42
CA ALA A 23 -9.30 1.65 14.51
C ALA A 23 -9.64 0.79 15.73
N ASP A 24 -9.98 -0.49 15.53
CA ASP A 24 -10.31 -1.40 16.64
C ASP A 24 -9.07 -1.76 17.49
N PHE A 25 -7.86 -1.50 16.99
CA PHE A 25 -6.63 -1.63 17.79
C PHE A 25 -6.32 -0.39 18.64
N MET A 26 -6.96 0.73 18.36
CA MET A 26 -6.72 2.00 19.05
C MET A 26 -7.44 2.00 20.40
N ARG A 27 -6.86 2.68 21.40
CA ARG A 27 -7.51 2.91 22.70
C ARG A 27 -8.67 3.89 22.56
N ASP A 28 -9.53 3.92 23.56
CA ASP A 28 -10.46 5.04 23.79
C ASP A 28 -9.70 6.37 23.70
N GLY A 29 -10.13 7.25 22.80
CA GLY A 29 -9.43 8.49 22.46
C GLY A 29 -8.50 8.42 21.23
N GLY A 30 -8.50 7.31 20.48
CA GLY A 30 -7.79 7.23 19.20
C GLY A 30 -6.27 7.14 19.32
N VAL A 31 -5.77 6.62 20.44
CA VAL A 31 -4.32 6.46 20.67
C VAL A 31 -3.86 5.08 20.25
N TRP A 32 -2.81 5.01 19.42
CA TRP A 32 -2.18 3.74 19.04
C TRP A 32 -1.51 3.08 20.25
N PRO A 33 -1.75 1.79 20.53
CA PRO A 33 -1.27 1.13 21.75
C PRO A 33 0.25 0.92 21.73
N SER A 34 0.84 0.73 22.92
CA SER A 34 2.21 0.24 23.03
C SER A 34 2.30 -1.21 22.52
N ARG A 35 3.48 -1.65 22.09
CA ARG A 35 3.70 -3.05 21.67
C ARG A 35 3.34 -4.05 22.78
N GLN A 36 3.62 -3.70 24.03
CA GLN A 36 3.35 -4.56 25.17
C GLN A 36 1.84 -4.66 25.44
N ASP A 37 1.15 -3.51 25.47
CA ASP A 37 -0.30 -3.43 25.65
C ASP A 37 -1.03 -4.19 24.53
N PHE A 38 -0.59 -4.01 23.28
CA PHE A 38 -1.16 -4.69 22.12
C PHE A 38 -1.09 -6.21 22.28
N VAL A 39 0.08 -6.74 22.67
CA VAL A 39 0.26 -8.18 22.86
C VAL A 39 -0.59 -8.68 24.02
N GLN A 40 -0.56 -8.01 25.17
CA GLN A 40 -1.32 -8.44 26.36
C GLN A 40 -2.83 -8.51 26.10
N ARG A 41 -3.38 -7.59 25.32
CA ARG A 41 -4.82 -7.54 25.02
C ARG A 41 -5.30 -8.60 24.04
N HIS A 42 -4.41 -9.09 23.18
CA HIS A 42 -4.76 -9.97 22.07
C HIS A 42 -4.19 -11.39 22.21
N ILE A 43 -3.60 -11.71 23.36
CA ILE A 43 -3.31 -13.10 23.71
C ILE A 43 -4.62 -13.78 24.08
N ASP A 44 -4.87 -14.93 23.47
CA ASP A 44 -5.99 -15.78 23.82
C ASP A 44 -5.48 -17.01 24.59
N PHE A 45 -5.61 -16.97 25.92
CA PHE A 45 -5.26 -18.09 26.78
C PHE A 45 -6.20 -19.30 26.61
N THR A 46 -7.36 -19.13 25.97
CA THR A 46 -8.31 -20.23 25.68
C THR A 46 -7.94 -20.97 24.40
N LEU A 47 -7.05 -20.42 23.57
CA LEU A 47 -6.57 -21.06 22.35
C LEU A 47 -5.54 -22.16 22.68
N GLY A 48 -6.03 -23.38 22.91
CA GLY A 48 -5.18 -24.54 23.23
C GLY A 48 -4.27 -25.03 22.10
N SER A 49 -4.51 -24.62 20.85
CA SER A 49 -3.73 -25.06 19.69
C SER A 49 -2.38 -24.34 19.52
N VAL A 50 -2.17 -23.22 20.21
CA VAL A 50 -0.95 -22.41 20.10
C VAL A 50 -0.51 -21.92 21.47
N LEU A 51 0.71 -22.27 21.86
CA LEU A 51 1.30 -21.80 23.13
C LEU A 51 1.31 -20.26 23.24
N PRO A 52 1.01 -19.68 24.41
CA PRO A 52 0.96 -18.23 24.59
C PRO A 52 2.24 -17.49 24.18
N GLY A 53 3.41 -18.09 24.40
CA GLY A 53 4.68 -17.52 23.96
C GLY A 53 4.80 -17.38 22.43
N ARG A 54 4.26 -18.36 21.69
CA ARG A 54 4.21 -18.32 20.22
C ARG A 54 3.15 -17.34 19.72
N GLN A 55 1.99 -17.27 20.39
CA GLN A 55 1.00 -16.22 20.13
C GLN A 55 1.61 -14.82 20.31
N ALA A 56 2.34 -14.60 21.41
CA ALA A 56 3.01 -13.33 21.68
C ALA A 56 4.03 -12.95 20.59
N GLN A 57 4.79 -13.91 20.08
CA GLN A 57 5.71 -13.67 18.96
C GLN A 57 4.95 -13.22 17.70
N TRP A 58 3.86 -13.90 17.34
CA TRP A 58 3.04 -13.54 16.19
C TRP A 58 2.33 -12.20 16.35
N LEU A 59 1.84 -11.89 17.55
CA LEU A 59 1.26 -10.58 17.87
C LEU A 59 2.29 -9.45 17.78
N ARG A 60 3.56 -9.68 18.15
CA ARG A 60 4.63 -8.69 17.95
C ARG A 60 4.88 -8.40 16.47
N MET A 61 4.85 -9.43 15.62
CA MET A 61 5.00 -9.22 14.17
C MET A 61 3.79 -8.47 13.60
N LEU A 62 2.58 -8.88 13.98
CA LEU A 62 1.34 -8.20 13.59
C LEU A 62 1.34 -6.73 14.03
N TYR A 63 1.82 -6.43 15.24
CA TYR A 63 1.95 -5.06 15.75
C TYR A 63 2.86 -4.21 14.85
N VAL A 64 4.01 -4.74 14.43
CA VAL A 64 4.95 -4.01 13.56
C VAL A 64 4.27 -3.68 12.22
N GLU A 65 3.61 -4.67 11.61
CA GLU A 65 2.89 -4.48 10.34
C GLU A 65 1.76 -3.45 10.47
N ALA A 66 0.90 -3.59 11.48
CA ALA A 66 -0.21 -2.67 11.72
C ALA A 66 0.28 -1.24 12.01
N THR A 67 1.34 -1.10 12.79
CA THR A 67 1.97 0.20 13.10
C THR A 67 2.55 0.85 11.85
N GLN A 68 3.17 0.09 10.95
CA GLN A 68 3.66 0.62 9.67
C GLN A 68 2.51 1.16 8.81
N ILE A 69 1.35 0.48 8.80
CA ILE A 69 0.18 0.94 8.06
C ILE A 69 -0.37 2.23 8.69
N VAL A 70 -0.53 2.27 10.02
CA VAL A 70 -1.00 3.48 10.72
C VAL A 70 -0.04 4.65 10.57
N ALA A 71 1.28 4.42 10.65
CA ALA A 71 2.27 5.46 10.41
C ALA A 71 2.16 6.02 8.99
N ARG A 72 1.88 5.18 7.97
CA ARG A 72 1.64 5.64 6.60
C ARG A 72 0.34 6.42 6.46
N LEU A 73 -0.71 6.07 7.21
CA LEU A 73 -1.98 6.81 7.22
C LEU A 73 -1.85 8.15 7.96
N GLY A 74 -1.17 8.18 9.11
CA GLY A 74 -0.86 9.42 9.85
C GLY A 74 0.08 10.34 9.07
N ALA A 75 1.05 9.78 8.35
CA ALA A 75 1.91 10.54 7.43
C ALA A 75 1.13 11.20 6.28
N LYS A 76 -0.08 10.71 5.93
CA LYS A 76 -0.98 11.40 4.98
C LYS A 76 -1.73 12.56 5.65
N HIS A 77 -2.02 12.50 6.95
CA HIS A 77 -2.62 13.61 7.70
C HIS A 77 -1.61 14.74 8.04
N MET A 78 -0.32 14.44 8.14
CA MET A 78 0.74 15.46 8.29
C MET A 78 1.11 16.20 7.00
N VAL A 79 0.38 15.98 5.89
CA VAL A 79 0.56 16.75 4.64
C VAL A 79 -0.26 18.06 4.64
N VAL A 80 -0.97 18.35 5.73
CA VAL A 80 -1.37 19.72 6.07
C VAL A 80 -0.47 20.17 7.22
N GLN A 81 0.53 21.00 6.93
CA GLN A 81 1.50 21.49 7.91
C GLN A 81 0.83 22.30 9.03
N PRO A 82 1.48 22.38 10.21
CA PRO A 82 2.19 23.62 10.47
C PRO A 82 3.68 23.39 10.76
N GLU A 83 4.43 24.46 10.52
CA GLU A 83 5.86 24.57 10.70
C GLU A 83 6.32 24.21 12.12
N SER A 84 7.46 23.52 12.19
CA SER A 84 8.48 23.50 13.26
C SER A 84 8.82 22.12 13.84
N SER A 85 10.11 21.80 13.78
CA SER A 85 10.87 20.80 14.57
C SER A 85 10.48 19.32 14.40
N ARG A 86 11.35 18.40 13.96
CA ARG A 86 12.80 18.29 14.15
C ARG A 86 13.45 17.68 12.90
N ARG A 87 14.56 18.29 12.50
CA ARG A 87 15.46 17.81 11.45
C ARG A 87 16.06 16.47 11.90
N HIS A 88 15.53 15.35 11.40
CA HIS A 88 16.40 14.23 11.11
C HIS A 88 16.95 14.47 9.70
N PRO A 89 18.28 14.60 9.55
CA PRO A 89 18.86 14.71 8.23
C PRO A 89 18.68 13.36 7.54
N LEU A 90 17.59 13.21 6.79
CA LEU A 90 17.71 12.48 5.53
C LEU A 90 18.91 13.10 4.80
N PRO A 91 19.86 12.32 4.27
CA PRO A 91 20.92 12.87 3.43
C PRO A 91 20.26 13.51 2.21
N TYR A 92 19.96 14.79 2.37
CA TYR A 92 19.47 15.67 1.35
C TYR A 92 20.69 15.95 0.47
N LEU A 93 20.78 15.26 -0.65
CA LEU A 93 21.63 15.64 -1.79
C LEU A 93 21.04 16.90 -2.47
N GLY A 94 20.81 17.94 -1.69
CA GLY A 94 20.45 19.25 -2.20
C GLY A 94 21.33 20.29 -1.53
N SER A 95 22.09 20.98 -2.37
CA SER A 95 22.84 22.18 -2.02
C SER A 95 21.97 23.16 -1.24
N SER A 96 22.55 23.71 -0.16
CA SER A 96 21.99 24.88 0.52
C SER A 96 21.91 26.06 -0.45
N SER A 97 20.79 26.76 -0.37
CA SER A 97 20.52 28.05 -1.01
C SER A 97 21.66 29.03 -0.77
N GLY A 98 22.41 29.33 -1.84
CA GLY A 98 23.60 30.16 -1.87
C GLY A 98 24.49 29.82 -3.09
N ASP A 99 24.36 28.59 -3.59
CA ASP A 99 25.14 28.13 -4.74
C ASP A 99 24.58 28.67 -6.06
N LYS A 100 25.50 29.19 -6.90
CA LYS A 100 25.28 29.49 -8.32
C LYS A 100 24.50 28.34 -8.98
N PRO A 101 23.61 28.62 -9.96
CA PRO A 101 22.85 27.57 -10.63
C PRO A 101 23.81 26.46 -11.06
N PRO A 102 23.48 25.18 -10.82
CA PRO A 102 24.39 24.09 -11.07
C PRO A 102 24.88 24.15 -12.52
N THR A 103 26.17 24.42 -12.71
CA THR A 103 26.81 24.49 -14.03
C THR A 103 26.84 23.13 -14.70
N LYS A 104 26.66 22.06 -13.92
CA LYS A 104 26.68 20.68 -14.39
C LYS A 104 25.35 20.34 -15.06
N GLN A 105 25.45 19.88 -16.29
CA GLN A 105 24.35 19.38 -17.10
C GLN A 105 23.60 18.24 -16.39
N HIS A 106 22.26 18.28 -16.38
CA HIS A 106 21.43 17.31 -15.66
C HIS A 106 21.55 15.89 -16.29
N PRO A 107 21.62 14.80 -15.51
CA PRO A 107 21.83 13.44 -16.05
C PRO A 107 20.86 13.03 -17.18
N MET A 108 19.58 13.42 -17.09
CA MET A 108 18.60 13.15 -18.16
C MET A 108 18.91 13.85 -19.48
N THR A 109 19.68 14.95 -19.45
CA THR A 109 20.11 15.68 -20.66
C THR A 109 21.43 15.15 -21.23
N ILE A 110 22.20 14.36 -20.47
CA ILE A 110 23.48 13.79 -20.92
C ILE A 110 23.26 12.75 -22.02
N HIS A 111 22.21 11.92 -21.87
CA HIS A 111 21.96 10.77 -22.74
C HIS A 111 20.85 11.00 -23.78
N SER A 112 20.19 12.16 -23.74
CA SER A 112 19.08 12.46 -24.64
C SER A 112 18.85 13.96 -24.76
N GLN A 113 18.92 14.47 -25.99
CA GLN A 113 18.61 15.86 -26.33
C GLN A 113 17.09 16.18 -26.25
N ARG A 114 16.25 15.16 -25.98
CA ARG A 114 14.78 15.31 -25.88
C ARG A 114 14.32 15.96 -24.58
N PHE A 115 15.22 16.16 -23.62
CA PHE A 115 14.90 16.71 -22.32
C PHE A 115 15.48 18.11 -22.19
N ASP A 116 14.59 19.09 -22.02
CA ASP A 116 14.97 20.41 -21.49
C ASP A 116 14.69 20.49 -19.98
N MET A 117 15.16 21.56 -19.35
CA MET A 117 15.00 21.76 -17.91
C MET A 117 13.53 21.92 -17.46
N GLY A 118 12.63 22.40 -18.33
CA GLY A 118 11.20 22.51 -18.07
C GLY A 118 10.51 21.15 -18.06
N ILE A 119 10.82 20.29 -19.03
CA ILE A 119 10.38 18.90 -19.12
C ILE A 119 10.89 18.11 -17.92
N ILE A 120 12.18 18.28 -17.55
CA ILE A 120 12.77 17.62 -16.38
C ILE A 120 12.05 18.01 -15.10
N ARG A 121 11.79 19.32 -14.89
CA ARG A 121 11.10 19.80 -13.70
C ARG A 121 9.69 19.21 -13.59
N THR A 122 8.95 19.21 -14.70
CA THR A 122 7.60 18.66 -14.78
C THR A 122 7.61 17.15 -14.52
N TYR A 123 8.54 16.42 -15.16
CA TYR A 123 8.73 14.99 -14.96
C TYR A 123 9.06 14.66 -13.50
N VAL A 124 10.04 15.33 -12.88
CA VAL A 124 10.45 15.05 -11.50
C VAL A 124 9.29 15.33 -10.53
N LYS A 125 8.54 16.42 -10.73
CA LYS A 125 7.37 16.74 -9.90
C LYS A 125 6.29 15.67 -10.05
N TYR A 126 5.94 15.31 -11.28
CA TYR A 126 4.93 14.30 -11.58
C TYR A 126 5.32 12.91 -11.10
N SER A 127 6.56 12.47 -11.37
CA SER A 127 7.12 11.19 -10.96
C SER A 127 7.16 11.04 -9.44
N LYS A 128 7.66 12.05 -8.71
CA LYS A 128 7.64 12.03 -7.24
C LYS A 128 6.23 11.95 -6.67
N HIS A 129 5.28 12.69 -7.23
CA HIS A 129 3.89 12.64 -6.78
C HIS A 129 3.26 11.27 -7.03
N LEU A 130 3.43 10.75 -8.24
CA LEU A 130 2.84 9.49 -8.65
C LEU A 130 3.47 8.29 -7.89
N GLN A 131 4.79 8.27 -7.70
CA GLN A 131 5.46 7.22 -6.91
C GLN A 131 4.98 7.18 -5.46
N LYS A 132 4.70 8.33 -4.84
CA LYS A 132 4.12 8.39 -3.48
C LYS A 132 2.75 7.71 -3.39
N ILE A 133 2.00 7.68 -4.49
CA ILE A 133 0.65 7.10 -4.55
C ILE A 133 0.73 5.63 -5.01
N LEU A 134 1.43 5.36 -6.10
CA LEU A 134 1.46 4.05 -6.75
C LEU A 134 2.28 3.02 -5.99
N LEU A 135 3.45 3.36 -5.44
CA LEU A 135 4.32 2.36 -4.82
C LEU A 135 3.65 1.68 -3.61
N PRO A 136 2.97 2.41 -2.69
CA PRO A 136 2.22 1.76 -1.62
C PRO A 136 1.08 0.89 -2.12
N VAL A 137 0.36 1.34 -3.15
CA VAL A 137 -0.77 0.59 -3.75
C VAL A 137 -0.25 -0.69 -4.41
N PHE A 138 0.81 -0.59 -5.20
CA PHE A 138 1.44 -1.74 -5.86
C PHE A 138 1.96 -2.74 -4.84
N ALA A 139 2.65 -2.28 -3.78
CA ALA A 139 3.15 -3.16 -2.74
C ALA A 139 2.02 -3.90 -1.99
N ASP A 140 0.94 -3.20 -1.63
CA ASP A 140 -0.25 -3.81 -1.00
C ASP A 140 -0.97 -4.78 -1.94
N LEU A 141 -1.18 -4.39 -3.19
CA LEU A 141 -1.84 -5.21 -4.21
C LEU A 141 -1.04 -6.49 -4.49
N HIS A 142 0.28 -6.36 -4.69
CA HIS A 142 1.17 -7.49 -4.91
C HIS A 142 1.16 -8.45 -3.72
N PHE A 143 1.26 -7.93 -2.50
CA PHE A 143 1.17 -8.74 -1.28
C PHE A 143 -0.17 -9.49 -1.22
N ARG A 144 -1.29 -8.80 -1.39
CA ARG A 144 -2.62 -9.44 -1.35
C ARG A 144 -2.81 -10.47 -2.45
N LEU A 145 -2.26 -10.23 -3.63
CA LEU A 145 -2.31 -11.17 -4.74
C LEU A 145 -1.49 -12.43 -4.43
N ALA A 146 -0.23 -12.27 -4.02
CA ALA A 146 0.69 -13.36 -3.71
C ALA A 146 0.13 -14.28 -2.60
N PHE A 147 -0.47 -13.70 -1.56
CA PHE A 147 -1.04 -14.46 -0.45
C PHE A 147 -2.51 -14.87 -0.66
N ARG A 148 -3.07 -14.63 -1.86
CA ARG A 148 -4.48 -14.90 -2.19
C ARG A 148 -5.46 -14.29 -1.18
N LEU A 149 -5.12 -13.09 -0.71
CA LEU A 149 -5.90 -12.27 0.23
C LEU A 149 -6.73 -11.19 -0.48
N LEU A 150 -6.60 -11.07 -1.80
CA LEU A 150 -7.38 -10.13 -2.58
C LEU A 150 -8.87 -10.54 -2.53
N PRO A 151 -9.78 -9.67 -2.06
CA PRO A 151 -11.20 -9.98 -1.91
C PRO A 151 -11.93 -9.74 -3.24
N VAL A 152 -11.58 -10.49 -4.27
CA VAL A 152 -12.25 -10.35 -5.58
C VAL A 152 -13.65 -10.95 -5.53
N ARG A 153 -14.60 -10.25 -6.15
CA ARG A 153 -16.02 -10.57 -6.06
C ARG A 153 -16.40 -11.94 -6.61
N SER A 154 -15.67 -12.46 -7.60
CA SER A 154 -15.85 -13.83 -8.12
C SER A 154 -15.70 -14.94 -7.08
N ARG A 155 -15.07 -14.68 -5.92
CA ARG A 155 -14.93 -15.67 -4.83
C ARG A 155 -16.20 -15.84 -3.99
N PHE A 156 -17.17 -14.94 -4.13
CA PHE A 156 -18.42 -14.95 -3.38
C PHE A 156 -19.60 -15.51 -4.18
N TRP A 157 -19.31 -16.40 -5.15
CA TRP A 157 -20.33 -17.05 -5.99
C TRP A 157 -21.46 -17.71 -5.19
N PHE A 158 -21.16 -18.23 -4.00
CA PHE A 158 -22.15 -18.85 -3.10
C PHE A 158 -23.26 -17.90 -2.60
N LEU A 159 -23.12 -16.58 -2.83
CA LEU A 159 -24.14 -15.57 -2.52
C LEU A 159 -25.00 -15.17 -3.73
N GLU A 160 -24.83 -15.78 -4.91
CA GLU A 160 -25.57 -15.41 -6.12
C GLU A 160 -27.09 -15.47 -5.96
N ALA A 161 -27.60 -16.43 -5.17
CA ALA A 161 -29.04 -16.57 -4.92
C ALA A 161 -29.65 -15.33 -4.24
N ALA A 162 -28.89 -14.65 -3.38
CA ALA A 162 -29.33 -13.43 -2.70
C ALA A 162 -28.93 -12.16 -3.46
N ASN A 163 -27.83 -12.22 -4.22
CA ASN A 163 -27.35 -11.11 -5.03
C ASN A 163 -26.78 -11.64 -6.36
N PRO A 164 -27.57 -11.63 -7.44
CA PRO A 164 -27.13 -12.10 -8.76
C PRO A 164 -25.93 -11.34 -9.33
N SER A 165 -25.67 -10.11 -8.84
CA SER A 165 -24.51 -9.30 -9.27
C SER A 165 -23.28 -9.47 -8.37
N ILE A 166 -23.29 -10.45 -7.46
CA ILE A 166 -22.24 -10.57 -6.45
C ILE A 166 -20.86 -10.79 -7.06
N GLY A 167 -20.75 -11.49 -8.19
CA GLY A 167 -19.48 -11.76 -8.88
C GLY A 167 -19.00 -10.64 -9.82
N ILE A 168 -19.86 -9.66 -10.11
CA ILE A 168 -19.59 -8.60 -11.09
C ILE A 168 -18.76 -7.48 -10.45
N CYS A 169 -17.87 -6.86 -11.22
CA CYS A 169 -17.05 -5.73 -10.81
C CYS A 169 -17.91 -4.57 -10.29
N VAL A 170 -17.48 -3.98 -9.16
CA VAL A 170 -18.18 -2.84 -8.52
C VAL A 170 -18.11 -1.54 -9.34
N ARG A 171 -17.20 -1.46 -10.31
CA ARG A 171 -17.03 -0.27 -11.16
C ARG A 171 -18.27 -0.09 -12.02
N VAL A 172 -18.93 1.06 -11.86
CA VAL A 172 -20.08 1.46 -12.68
C VAL A 172 -19.73 1.38 -14.16
N GLY A 173 -20.55 0.65 -14.93
CA GLY A 173 -20.38 0.47 -16.38
C GLY A 173 -19.38 -0.61 -16.80
N CYS A 174 -18.74 -1.34 -15.88
CA CYS A 174 -17.79 -2.39 -16.26
C CYS A 174 -18.46 -3.71 -16.63
N GLY A 175 -19.42 -4.18 -15.82
CA GLY A 175 -20.22 -5.39 -16.09
C GLY A 175 -19.46 -6.74 -16.13
N ALA A 176 -18.13 -6.74 -16.07
CA ALA A 176 -17.30 -7.94 -16.11
C ALA A 176 -17.24 -8.67 -14.76
N ILE A 177 -16.96 -9.97 -14.77
CA ILE A 177 -16.68 -10.75 -13.56
C ILE A 177 -15.38 -10.23 -12.93
N GLU A 178 -15.43 -9.91 -11.64
CA GLU A 178 -14.25 -9.41 -10.93
C GLU A 178 -13.36 -10.58 -10.50
N THR A 179 -12.36 -10.89 -11.33
CA THR A 179 -11.26 -11.81 -11.02
C THR A 179 -10.02 -11.04 -10.56
N GLU A 180 -8.98 -11.72 -10.08
CA GLU A 180 -7.71 -11.06 -9.80
C GLU A 180 -7.11 -10.41 -11.06
N GLN A 181 -7.19 -11.09 -12.21
CA GLN A 181 -6.73 -10.53 -13.48
C GLN A 181 -7.52 -9.28 -13.86
N HIS A 182 -8.84 -9.32 -13.72
CA HIS A 182 -9.69 -8.17 -14.02
C HIS A 182 -9.33 -6.97 -13.15
N LEU A 183 -9.20 -7.18 -11.83
CA LEU A 183 -8.89 -6.11 -10.89
C LEU A 183 -7.50 -5.51 -11.14
N VAL A 184 -6.53 -6.33 -11.55
CA VAL A 184 -5.14 -5.91 -11.75
C VAL A 184 -4.89 -5.35 -13.15
N PHE A 185 -5.56 -5.83 -14.20
CA PHE A 185 -5.23 -5.48 -15.59
C PHE A 185 -6.43 -5.02 -16.41
N ASP A 186 -7.52 -5.77 -16.41
CA ASP A 186 -8.57 -5.59 -17.43
C ASP A 186 -9.59 -4.49 -17.08
N CYS A 187 -9.75 -4.17 -15.80
CA CYS A 187 -10.69 -3.14 -15.37
C CYS A 187 -10.25 -1.77 -15.91
N THR A 188 -11.20 -0.94 -16.34
CA THR A 188 -10.92 0.43 -16.83
C THR A 188 -10.09 1.25 -15.84
N LEU A 189 -10.29 1.06 -14.53
CA LEU A 189 -9.46 1.69 -13.50
C LEU A 189 -8.01 1.23 -13.55
N ALA A 190 -7.80 -0.08 -13.68
CA ALA A 190 -6.49 -0.70 -13.71
C ALA A 190 -5.71 -0.24 -14.95
N VAL A 191 -6.35 -0.25 -16.12
CA VAL A 191 -5.78 0.27 -17.37
C VAL A 191 -5.30 1.72 -17.21
N GLN A 192 -6.14 2.61 -16.66
CA GLN A 192 -5.78 4.01 -16.41
C GLN A 192 -4.58 4.15 -15.47
N LEU A 193 -4.52 3.33 -14.41
CA LEU A 193 -3.39 3.32 -13.47
C LEU A 193 -2.08 2.95 -14.18
N TRP A 194 -2.13 1.92 -15.00
CA TRP A 194 -0.99 1.42 -15.76
C TRP A 194 -0.55 2.39 -16.85
N GLU A 195 -1.47 3.12 -17.49
CA GLU A 195 -1.12 4.21 -18.40
C GLU A 195 -0.29 5.30 -17.72
N HIS A 196 -0.54 5.60 -16.45
CA HIS A 196 0.28 6.54 -15.69
C HIS A 196 1.68 5.99 -15.41
N ALA A 197 1.79 4.72 -15.03
CA ALA A 197 3.07 4.04 -14.84
C ALA A 197 3.88 3.98 -16.15
N HIS A 198 3.21 3.64 -17.25
CA HIS A 198 3.78 3.67 -18.60
C HIS A 198 4.29 5.05 -18.99
N ARG A 199 3.49 6.10 -18.77
CA ARG A 199 3.87 7.47 -19.09
C ARG A 199 5.14 7.89 -18.36
N LEU A 200 5.34 7.46 -17.11
CA LEU A 200 6.59 7.71 -16.39
C LEU A 200 7.80 7.06 -17.06
N MET A 201 7.64 5.84 -17.56
CA MET A 201 8.74 5.08 -18.13
C MET A 201 9.00 5.38 -19.62
N SER A 202 7.97 5.84 -20.34
CA SER A 202 8.02 6.11 -21.78
C SER A 202 9.18 6.97 -22.26
N PRO A 203 9.67 8.00 -21.52
CA PRO A 203 10.76 8.84 -22.00
C PRO A 203 12.11 8.12 -22.04
N PHE A 204 12.25 6.99 -21.33
CA PHE A 204 13.50 6.24 -21.20
C PHE A 204 13.59 5.05 -22.16
N PHE A 205 12.49 4.65 -22.78
CA PHE A 205 12.44 3.47 -23.64
C PHE A 205 12.02 3.86 -25.06
N ARG A 206 12.61 3.19 -26.06
CA ARG A 206 12.21 3.34 -27.47
C ARG A 206 10.98 2.52 -27.82
N LEU A 207 10.80 1.39 -27.14
CA LEU A 207 9.68 0.48 -27.33
C LEU A 207 8.71 0.63 -26.16
N ARG A 208 7.42 0.59 -26.48
CA ARG A 208 6.37 0.58 -25.47
C ARG A 208 6.24 -0.84 -24.94
N ALA A 209 6.24 -1.01 -23.62
CA ALA A 209 5.88 -2.29 -23.03
C ALA A 209 4.43 -2.61 -23.41
N THR A 210 4.19 -3.81 -23.93
CA THR A 210 2.88 -4.33 -24.30
C THR A 210 2.51 -5.43 -23.32
N TRP A 211 1.27 -5.41 -22.87
CA TRP A 211 0.64 -6.42 -22.02
C TRP A 211 -0.83 -6.53 -22.41
#